data_AF-A0A958JB67-F1
#
_entry.id   AF-A0A958JB67-F1
#
_cell.length_a   1.000
_cell.length_b   1.000
_cell.length_c   1.000
_cell.angle_alpha   90.00
_cell.angle_beta   90.00
_cell.angle_gamma   90.00
#
_symmetry.space_group_name_H-M   'P 1'
#
loop_
_entity.id
_entity.type
_entity.pdbx_description
1 polymer ?
#
loop_
_entity_poly.entity_id
_entity_poly.type
_entity_poly.pdbx_seq_one_letter_code
_entity_poly.pdbx_strand_id
1 'polypeptide(L)'
;TLKKGKFVFVGSGSNLRHPLYIADMLQALELAMIRDGADGELLIVGGEQALPTRTIVDSICETMKIAKPRFRIPYSLGKMLALTVESTSRLIHIEPPVSRRTLEFFDTNNAFDIA
;
A
#
# COMPACT_ATOMS: atom_id res chain seq x y z
N THR A 1 11.69 -2.36 7.36
CA THR A 1 10.61 -2.03 8.33
C THR A 1 10.90 -0.69 8.97
N LEU A 2 9.84 0.05 9.33
CA LEU A 2 9.95 1.40 9.93
C LEU A 2 10.73 1.38 11.25
N LYS A 3 10.38 0.47 12.17
CA LYS A 3 11.05 0.32 13.48
C LYS A 3 12.56 0.07 13.38
N LYS A 4 13.04 -0.64 12.34
CA LYS A 4 14.46 -0.93 12.15
C LYS A 4 15.20 0.14 11.34
N GLY A 5 14.54 1.24 10.96
CA GLY A 5 15.11 2.28 10.08
C GLY A 5 15.42 1.80 8.66
N LYS A 6 14.92 0.61 8.26
CA LYS A 6 15.19 0.00 6.94
C LYS A 6 14.11 0.32 5.91
N PHE A 7 13.14 1.17 6.25
CA PHE A 7 12.12 1.59 5.30
C PHE A 7 12.67 2.72 4.44
N VAL A 8 12.47 2.61 3.12
CA VAL A 8 12.89 3.60 2.13
C VAL A 8 11.69 3.88 1.24
N PHE A 9 11.41 5.15 0.98
CA PHE A 9 10.42 5.52 -0.01
C PHE A 9 10.96 5.27 -1.41
N VAL A 10 10.16 4.64 -2.26
CA VAL A 10 10.38 4.66 -3.71
C VAL A 10 9.46 5.72 -4.30
N GLY A 11 10.00 6.66 -5.08
CA GLY A 11 9.24 7.80 -5.58
C GLY A 11 8.92 8.86 -4.51
N SER A 12 7.87 9.64 -4.76
CA SER A 12 7.43 10.75 -3.88
C SER A 12 6.61 10.29 -2.68
N GLY A 13 5.98 9.12 -2.75
CA GLY A 13 4.98 8.65 -1.78
C GLY A 13 3.65 9.43 -1.85
N SER A 14 3.41 10.16 -2.95
CA SER A 14 2.17 10.92 -3.18
C SER A 14 1.03 10.06 -3.75
N ASN A 15 1.28 8.78 -4.03
CA ASN A 15 0.24 7.88 -4.49
C ASN A 15 -0.79 7.65 -3.39
N LEU A 16 -2.05 7.58 -3.79
CA LEU A 16 -3.18 7.44 -2.89
C LEU A 16 -3.41 5.98 -2.53
N ARG A 17 -3.71 5.77 -1.26
CA ARG A 17 -4.09 4.50 -0.67
C ARG A 17 -5.38 4.71 0.11
N HIS A 18 -6.26 3.73 0.08
CA HIS A 18 -7.51 3.75 0.82
C HIS A 18 -7.41 2.87 2.07
N PRO A 19 -6.81 3.35 3.18
CA PRO A 19 -6.76 2.57 4.40
C PRO A 19 -8.19 2.33 4.91
N LEU A 20 -8.47 1.09 5.27
CA LEU A 20 -9.74 0.66 5.86
C LEU A 20 -9.43 -0.04 7.17
N TYR A 21 -10.12 0.36 8.24
CA TYR A 21 -9.98 -0.31 9.52
C TYR A 21 -10.68 -1.67 9.46
N ILE A 22 -10.08 -2.68 10.10
CA ILE A 22 -10.58 -4.05 9.95
C ILE A 22 -11.98 -4.24 10.57
N ALA A 23 -12.30 -3.50 11.63
CA ALA A 23 -13.65 -3.57 12.21
C ALA A 23 -14.70 -3.00 11.26
N ASP A 24 -14.39 -1.90 10.56
CA ASP A 24 -15.29 -1.28 9.58
C ASP A 24 -15.51 -2.23 8.38
N MET A 25 -14.46 -2.94 7.96
CA MET A 25 -14.56 -3.95 6.91
C MET A 25 -15.49 -5.10 7.32
N LEU A 26 -15.35 -5.60 8.54
CA LEU A 26 -16.22 -6.65 9.07
C LEU A 26 -17.67 -6.18 9.19
N GLN A 27 -17.88 -4.95 9.68
CA GLN A 27 -19.20 -4.35 9.75
C GLN A 27 -19.84 -4.19 8.37
N ALA A 28 -19.08 -3.76 7.36
CA ALA A 28 -19.56 -3.64 5.99
C ALA A 28 -19.99 -5.00 5.42
N LEU A 29 -19.24 -6.07 5.70
CA LEU A 29 -19.62 -7.44 5.31
C LEU A 29 -20.90 -7.89 6.01
N GLU A 30 -21.03 -7.65 7.32
CA GLU A 30 -22.24 -7.98 8.08
C GLU A 30 -23.48 -7.26 7.53
N LEU A 31 -23.34 -5.97 7.20
CA LEU A 31 -24.41 -5.17 6.60
C LEU A 31 -24.76 -5.66 5.19
N ALA A 32 -23.76 -6.04 4.38
CA ALA A 32 -24.00 -6.58 3.05
C ALA A 32 -24.78 -7.90 3.07
N MET A 33 -24.59 -8.72 4.11
CA MET A 33 -25.30 -10.00 4.26
C MET A 33 -26.79 -9.84 4.61
N ILE A 34 -27.18 -8.74 5.27
CA ILE A 34 -28.56 -8.54 5.75
C ILE A 34 -29.33 -7.50 4.93
N ARG A 35 -28.66 -6.79 4.01
CA ARG A 35 -29.28 -5.76 3.17
C ARG A 35 -30.10 -6.43 2.07
N ASP A 36 -31.41 -6.20 2.12
CA ASP A 36 -32.30 -6.59 1.02
C ASP A 36 -31.82 -5.98 -0.31
N GLY A 37 -31.71 -6.83 -1.34
CA GLY A 37 -31.29 -6.41 -2.68
C GLY A 37 -29.78 -6.28 -2.90
N ALA A 38 -28.94 -6.69 -1.93
CA ALA A 38 -27.48 -6.74 -2.13
C ALA A 38 -27.00 -7.97 -2.92
N ASP A 39 -27.89 -8.93 -3.19
CA ASP A 39 -27.56 -10.15 -3.92
C ASP A 39 -27.07 -9.86 -5.34
N GLY A 40 -25.82 -10.23 -5.62
CA GLY A 40 -25.18 -10.00 -6.91
C GLY A 40 -24.68 -8.57 -7.14
N GLU A 41 -24.78 -7.67 -6.15
CA GLU A 41 -24.20 -6.33 -6.24
C GLU A 41 -22.68 -6.34 -6.02
N LEU A 42 -21.96 -5.53 -6.79
CA LEU A 42 -20.57 -5.22 -6.53
C LEU A 42 -20.49 -4.02 -5.59
N LEU A 43 -20.09 -4.27 -4.34
CA LEU A 43 -19.91 -3.22 -3.33
C LEU A 43 -18.42 -2.88 -3.18
N ILE A 44 -18.10 -1.59 -3.19
CA ILE A 44 -16.76 -1.09 -2.86
C ILE A 44 -16.79 -0.60 -1.41
N VAL A 45 -15.95 -1.19 -0.57
CA VAL A 45 -15.78 -0.76 0.82
C VAL A 45 -14.44 -0.03 0.93
N GLY A 46 -14.49 1.23 1.32
CA GLY A 46 -13.31 2.04 1.62
C GLY A 46 -13.45 2.69 2.99
N GLY A 47 -12.32 3.00 3.63
CA GLY A 47 -12.31 3.83 4.83
C GLY A 47 -12.68 5.28 4.53
N GLU A 48 -12.67 6.13 5.55
CA GLU A 48 -13.17 7.52 5.47
C GLU A 48 -12.60 8.34 4.30
N GLN A 49 -11.30 8.20 4.00
CA GLN A 49 -10.64 8.97 2.96
C GLN A 49 -9.44 8.25 2.36
N ALA A 50 -9.21 8.48 1.07
CA ALA A 50 -7.98 8.11 0.40
C ALA A 50 -6.85 9.05 0.82
N LEU A 51 -5.74 8.48 1.31
CA LEU A 51 -4.60 9.22 1.83
C LEU A 51 -3.34 8.97 1.01
N PRO A 52 -2.44 9.97 0.86
CA PRO A 52 -1.11 9.72 0.34
C PRO A 52 -0.37 8.70 1.20
N THR A 53 0.35 7.77 0.57
CA THR A 53 1.17 6.76 1.26
C THR A 53 2.12 7.40 2.27
N ARG A 54 2.67 8.57 1.95
CA ARG A 54 3.51 9.35 2.87
C ARG A 54 2.80 9.73 4.16
N THR A 55 1.56 10.21 4.07
CA THR A 55 0.73 10.59 5.23
C THR A 55 0.48 9.38 6.14
N ILE A 56 0.22 8.22 5.55
CA ILE A 56 0.01 6.97 6.29
C ILE A 56 1.29 6.58 7.05
N VAL A 57 2.43 6.56 6.36
CA VAL A 57 3.73 6.22 6.97
C VAL A 57 4.12 7.21 8.08
N ASP A 58 3.91 8.51 7.86
CA ASP A 58 4.19 9.55 8.84
C ASP A 58 3.31 9.37 10.09
N SER A 59 2.03 9.08 9.92
CA SER A 59 1.09 8.79 11.02
C SER A 59 1.51 7.56 11.83
N ILE A 60 1.98 6.49 11.15
CA ILE A 60 2.53 5.31 11.83
C ILE A 60 3.77 5.69 12.65
N CYS A 61 4.68 6.48 12.07
CA CYS A 61 5.90 6.89 12.77
C CYS A 61 5.61 7.73 14.01
N GLU A 62 4.67 8.67 13.91
CA GLU A 62 4.22 9.51 15.01
C GLU A 62 3.58 8.68 16.13
N THR A 63 2.64 7.78 15.77
CA THR A 63 1.97 6.88 16.72
C THR A 63 2.98 5.98 17.44
N MET A 64 3.95 5.43 16.71
CA MET A 64 4.99 4.55 17.26
C MET A 64 6.15 5.32 17.92
N LYS A 65 6.16 6.66 17.87
CA LYS A 65 7.25 7.53 18.35
C LYS A 65 8.63 7.14 17.78
N ILE A 66 8.69 6.84 16.48
CA ILE A 66 9.93 6.49 15.77
C ILE A 66 10.29 7.57 14.74
N ALA A 67 11.57 7.60 14.33
CA ALA A 67 12.05 8.56 13.34
C ALA A 67 11.40 8.32 11.96
N LYS A 68 10.95 9.40 11.32
CA LYS A 68 10.41 9.37 9.96
C LYS A 68 11.49 8.98 8.94
N PRO A 69 11.17 8.18 7.91
CA PRO A 69 12.10 7.84 6.84
C PRO A 69 12.50 9.10 6.05
N ARG A 70 13.81 9.39 5.99
CA ARG A 70 14.34 10.55 5.23
C ARG A 70 14.86 10.18 3.85
N PHE A 71 15.19 8.90 3.66
CA PHE A 71 15.76 8.43 2.41
C PHE A 71 14.66 8.06 1.42
N ARG A 72 14.78 8.58 0.19
CA ARG A 72 13.93 8.23 -0.94
C ARG A 72 14.80 7.89 -2.15
N ILE A 73 14.37 6.91 -2.92
CA ILE A 73 14.97 6.59 -4.22
C ILE A 73 14.01 7.01 -5.35
N PRO A 74 14.49 7.57 -6.46
CA PRO A 74 13.64 7.82 -7.62
C PRO A 74 12.96 6.55 -8.12
N TYR A 75 11.73 6.66 -8.59
CA TYR A 75 10.97 5.49 -9.03
C TYR A 75 11.64 4.77 -10.21
N SER A 76 12.23 5.51 -11.16
CA SER A 76 13.00 4.94 -12.28
C SER A 76 14.16 4.06 -11.80
N LEU A 77 14.90 4.52 -10.78
CA LEU A 77 15.99 3.76 -10.17
C LEU A 77 15.46 2.51 -9.46
N GLY A 78 14.38 2.65 -8.70
CA GLY A 78 13.70 1.51 -8.08
C GLY A 78 13.27 0.46 -9.10
N LYS A 79 12.63 0.88 -10.20
CA LYS A 79 12.16 0.02 -11.28
C LYS A 79 13.30 -0.74 -11.96
N MET A 80 14.42 -0.07 -12.23
CA MET A 80 15.62 -0.70 -12.78
C MET A 80 16.17 -1.78 -11.83
N LEU A 81 16.26 -1.48 -10.53
CA LEU A 81 16.73 -2.44 -9.52
C LEU A 81 15.77 -3.63 -9.38
N ALA A 82 14.46 -3.41 -9.40
CA ALA A 82 13.50 -4.52 -9.36
C ALA A 82 13.60 -5.41 -10.61
N LEU A 83 13.82 -4.84 -11.80
CA LEU A 83 14.03 -5.62 -13.02
C LEU A 83 15.27 -6.50 -12.96
N THR A 84 16.39 -5.97 -12.46
CA THR A 84 17.64 -6.73 -12.32
C THR A 84 17.51 -7.81 -11.24
N VAL A 85 16.89 -7.48 -10.10
CA VAL A 85 16.66 -8.43 -9.00
C VAL A 85 15.69 -9.52 -9.41
N GLU A 86 14.57 -9.21 -10.08
CA GLU A 86 13.65 -10.24 -10.59
C GLU A 86 14.32 -11.18 -11.59
N SER A 87 15.10 -10.63 -12.52
CA SER A 87 15.74 -11.43 -13.56
C SER A 87 16.81 -12.37 -12.99
N THR A 88 17.61 -11.86 -12.05
CA THR A 88 18.62 -12.66 -11.34
C THR A 88 18.00 -13.68 -10.40
N SER A 89 16.97 -13.30 -9.64
CA SER A 89 16.27 -14.19 -8.70
C SER A 89 15.54 -15.32 -9.43
N ARG A 90 14.97 -15.04 -10.61
CA ARG A 90 14.37 -16.07 -11.48
C ARG A 90 15.40 -17.07 -11.98
N LEU A 91 16.61 -16.62 -12.29
CA LEU A 91 17.71 -17.49 -12.74
C LEU A 91 18.18 -18.45 -11.63
N ILE A 92 18.12 -18.01 -10.37
CA ILE A 92 18.54 -18.80 -9.19
C ILE A 92 17.37 -19.44 -8.45
N HIS A 93 16.14 -19.38 -8.98
CA HIS A 93 14.91 -19.92 -8.39
C HIS A 93 14.60 -19.47 -6.95
N ILE A 94 14.91 -18.22 -6.61
CA ILE A 94 14.58 -17.62 -5.31
C ILE A 94 13.49 -16.56 -5.50
N GLU A 95 12.63 -16.38 -4.49
CA GLU A 95 11.67 -15.27 -4.52
C GLU A 95 12.40 -13.91 -4.40
N PRO A 96 12.19 -12.99 -5.35
CA PRO A 96 12.86 -11.71 -5.33
C PRO A 96 12.40 -10.88 -4.11
N PRO A 97 13.33 -10.37 -3.28
CA PRO A 97 12.97 -9.58 -2.10
C PRO A 97 12.32 -8.23 -2.45
N VAL A 98 12.56 -7.73 -3.67
CA VAL A 98 11.93 -6.53 -4.22
C VAL A 98 11.51 -6.85 -5.65
N SER A 99 10.19 -6.83 -5.89
CA SER A 99 9.59 -7.06 -7.20
C SER A 99 8.95 -5.78 -7.76
N ARG A 100 8.65 -5.77 -9.05
CA ARG A 100 7.85 -4.71 -9.70
C ARG A 100 6.51 -4.53 -8.99
N ARG A 101 5.88 -5.62 -8.56
CA ARG A 101 4.64 -5.58 -7.76
C ARG A 101 4.80 -4.88 -6.41
N THR A 102 5.98 -4.99 -5.79
CA THR A 102 6.30 -4.24 -4.57
C THR A 102 6.45 -2.74 -4.87
N LEU A 103 6.96 -2.39 -6.05
CA LEU A 103 7.10 -1.00 -6.48
C LEU A 103 5.79 -0.37 -6.94
N GLU A 104 4.87 -1.15 -7.51
CA GLU A 104 3.50 -0.72 -7.82
C GLU A 104 2.78 -0.18 -6.58
N PHE A 105 3.19 -0.61 -5.38
CA PHE A 105 2.71 -0.03 -4.12
C PHE A 105 2.98 1.48 -4.00
N PHE A 106 4.02 2.02 -4.65
CA PHE A 106 4.41 3.42 -4.55
C PHE A 106 4.03 4.27 -5.77
N ASP A 107 3.62 3.63 -6.87
CA ASP A 107 3.34 4.29 -8.15
C ASP A 107 1.84 4.38 -8.43
N THR A 108 1.11 3.29 -8.17
CA THR A 108 -0.31 3.21 -8.50
C THR A 108 -1.18 3.78 -7.38
N ASN A 109 -2.15 4.61 -7.75
CA ASN A 109 -3.23 5.00 -6.85
C ASN A 109 -4.18 3.82 -6.67
N ASN A 110 -4.34 3.36 -5.44
CA ASN A 110 -5.38 2.41 -5.05
C ASN A 110 -6.30 3.13 -4.07
N ALA A 111 -7.19 3.92 -4.66
CA ALA A 111 -8.14 4.79 -4.01
C ALA A 111 -9.44 4.71 -4.81
N PHE A 112 -10.56 4.70 -4.09
CA PHE A 112 -11.87 4.56 -4.68
C PHE A 112 -12.74 5.73 -4.23
N ASP A 113 -13.62 6.16 -5.13
CA ASP A 113 -14.70 7.06 -4.74
C ASP A 113 -15.81 6.22 -4.11
N ILE A 114 -16.18 6.58 -2.88
CA ILE A 114 -17.18 5.91 -2.07
C ILE A 114 -18.22 6.89 -1.53
N ALA A 115 -18.23 8.14 -2.04
CA ALA A 115 -19.16 9.20 -1.68
C ALA A 115 -20.46 9.13 -2.49
#